data_AF-A0ABD6R1D6-F1
#
_entry.id   AF-A0ABD6R1D6-F1
#
_cell.length_a   1.000
_cell.length_b   1.000
_cell.length_c   1.000
_cell.angle_alpha   90.00
_cell.angle_beta   90.00
_cell.angle_gamma   90.00
#
_symmetry.space_group_name_H-M   'P 1'
#
loop_
_entity.id
_entity.type
_entity.pdbx_description
1 polymer ?
#
loop_
_entity_poly.entity_id
_entity_poly.type
_entity_poly.pdbx_seq_one_letter_code
_entity_poly.pdbx_strand_id
1 'polypeptide(L)'
;MKLEIEKFISEIEFPEAAMSFIEEGILCYKVGAYRSSYIMSYLFFLNVVKYRVLESSHTPNGITDKEWRAKKGQISNEDTWGNKVFDLINEGETHSRYFKISKSRIAQMEYWRALRNDCVHSKDNLIAGAHVESLWLFVQSILPK
;
A
#
# COMPACT_ATOMS: atom_id res chain seq x y z
N MET A 1 -17.08 12.26 15.08
CA MET A 1 -17.55 11.47 13.93
C MET A 1 -16.47 10.46 13.59
N LYS A 2 -16.80 9.17 13.47
CA LYS A 2 -15.84 8.12 13.09
C LYS A 2 -15.69 8.12 11.56
N LEU A 3 -14.46 8.17 11.07
CA LEU A 3 -14.15 8.16 9.63
C LEU A 3 -14.44 6.79 9.02
N GLU A 4 -14.72 6.72 7.71
CA GLU A 4 -14.95 5.44 7.03
C GLU A 4 -13.74 4.50 7.11
N ILE A 5 -12.52 5.04 7.01
CA ILE A 5 -11.30 4.24 7.17
C ILE A 5 -11.19 3.62 8.58
N GLU A 6 -11.65 4.32 9.63
CA GLU A 6 -11.66 3.81 11.00
C GLU A 6 -12.68 2.66 11.18
N LYS A 7 -13.74 2.64 10.38
CA LYS A 7 -14.67 1.50 10.35
C LYS A 7 -14.03 0.32 9.63
N PHE A 8 -13.47 0.55 8.45
CA PHE A 8 -12.80 -0.46 7.64
C PHE A 8 -11.70 -1.21 8.42
N ILE A 9 -10.79 -0.50 9.08
CA ILE A 9 -9.70 -1.14 9.85
C ILE A 9 -10.17 -1.83 11.13
N SER A 10 -11.41 -1.59 11.57
CA SER A 10 -12.01 -2.31 12.69
C SER A 10 -12.80 -3.56 12.28
N GLU A 11 -13.10 -3.72 10.99
CA GLU A 11 -13.82 -4.89 10.45
C GLU A 11 -12.87 -6.03 10.05
N ILE A 12 -11.59 -5.74 9.83
CA ILE A 12 -10.61 -6.66 9.26
C ILE A 12 -9.37 -6.64 10.13
N GLU A 13 -8.79 -7.81 10.39
CA GLU A 13 -7.51 -7.91 11.09
C GLU A 13 -6.36 -7.59 10.13
N PHE A 14 -5.57 -6.57 10.47
CA PHE A 14 -4.36 -6.19 9.74
C PHE A 14 -3.12 -6.41 10.62
N PRO A 15 -1.94 -6.57 10.01
CA PRO A 15 -0.69 -6.71 10.76
C PRO A 15 -0.45 -5.50 11.67
N GLU A 16 0.04 -5.73 12.89
CA GLU A 16 0.31 -4.66 13.86
C GLU A 16 1.21 -3.55 13.28
N ALA A 17 2.26 -3.93 12.55
CA ALA A 17 3.14 -2.98 11.88
C ALA A 17 2.45 -2.16 10.78
N ALA A 18 1.38 -2.67 10.17
CA ALA A 18 0.56 -1.89 9.25
C ALA A 18 -0.40 -0.98 10.03
N MET A 19 -1.00 -1.49 11.12
CA MET A 19 -1.93 -0.75 11.97
C MET A 19 -1.30 0.52 12.56
N SER A 20 -0.04 0.45 13.00
CA SER A 20 0.67 1.64 13.51
C SER A 20 0.71 2.78 12.48
N PHE A 21 0.95 2.47 11.19
CA PHE A 21 0.94 3.47 10.12
C PHE A 21 -0.46 4.08 9.91
N ILE A 22 -1.51 3.27 9.85
CA ILE A 22 -2.84 3.83 9.55
C ILE A 22 -3.40 4.64 10.72
N GLU A 23 -3.13 4.23 11.95
CA GLU A 23 -3.53 4.96 13.17
C GLU A 23 -2.84 6.34 13.23
N GLU A 24 -1.53 6.40 12.98
CA GLU A 24 -0.81 7.67 12.88
C GLU A 24 -1.31 8.51 11.69
N GLY A 25 -1.58 7.87 10.55
CA GLY A 25 -2.16 8.53 9.38
C GLY A 25 -3.52 9.18 9.66
N ILE A 26 -4.38 8.51 10.42
CA ILE A 26 -5.68 9.02 10.84
C ILE A 26 -5.52 10.19 11.83
N LEU A 27 -4.57 10.11 12.76
CA LEU A 27 -4.27 11.21 13.67
C LEU A 27 -3.82 12.45 12.91
N CYS A 28 -2.88 12.30 11.98
CA CYS A 28 -2.42 13.39 11.10
C CYS A 28 -3.58 14.00 10.28
N TYR A 29 -4.48 13.17 9.76
CA TYR A 29 -5.64 13.64 9.01
C TYR A 29 -6.54 14.55 9.87
N LYS A 30 -6.85 14.13 11.09
CA LYS A 30 -7.74 14.85 12.01
C LYS A 30 -7.20 16.23 12.43
N VAL A 31 -5.88 16.41 12.42
CA VAL A 31 -5.23 17.69 12.74
C VAL A 31 -4.85 18.51 11.49
N GLY A 32 -5.25 18.07 10.29
CA GLY A 32 -4.99 18.78 9.04
C GLY A 32 -3.59 18.57 8.45
N ALA A 33 -2.78 17.65 9.01
CA ALA A 33 -1.47 17.29 8.49
C ALA A 33 -1.58 16.30 7.31
N TYR A 34 -2.22 16.73 6.21
CA TYR A 34 -2.63 15.84 5.12
C TYR A 34 -1.46 15.17 4.37
N ARG A 35 -0.30 15.82 4.25
CA ARG A 35 0.89 15.20 3.64
C ARG A 35 1.37 14.01 4.47
N SER A 36 1.54 14.19 5.78
CA SER A 36 1.92 13.12 6.70
C SER A 36 0.87 12.01 6.71
N SER A 37 -0.40 12.39 6.76
CA SER A 37 -1.51 11.44 6.70
C SER A 37 -1.46 10.58 5.43
N TYR A 38 -1.21 11.19 4.27
CA TYR A 38 -1.11 10.51 3.00
C TYR A 38 0.08 9.53 2.98
N ILE A 39 1.26 9.98 3.43
CA ILE A 39 2.47 9.14 3.49
C ILE A 39 2.21 7.90 4.37
N MET A 40 1.68 8.11 5.57
CA MET A 40 1.40 7.02 6.52
C MET A 40 0.33 6.06 5.97
N SER A 41 -0.73 6.57 5.36
CA SER A 41 -1.77 5.75 4.72
C SER A 41 -1.25 4.93 3.55
N TYR A 42 -0.30 5.47 2.77
CA TYR A 42 0.37 4.73 1.71
C TYR A 42 1.31 3.65 2.27
N LEU A 43 2.00 3.92 3.38
CA LEU A 43 2.85 2.94 4.07
C LEU A 43 2.03 1.80 4.68
N PHE A 44 0.83 2.09 5.22
CA PHE A 44 -0.13 1.07 5.64
C PHE A 44 -0.41 0.09 4.49
N PHE A 45 -0.81 0.61 3.32
CA PHE A 45 -1.09 -0.22 2.16
C PHE A 45 0.09 -1.11 1.77
N LEU A 46 1.29 -0.54 1.63
CA LEU A 46 2.48 -1.32 1.26
C LEU A 46 2.84 -2.37 2.33
N ASN A 47 2.67 -2.07 3.62
CA ASN A 47 2.94 -3.03 4.70
C ASN A 47 1.96 -4.20 4.68
N VAL A 48 0.68 -3.95 4.41
CA VAL A 48 -0.30 -5.03 4.25
C VAL A 48 0.12 -5.96 3.11
N VAL A 49 0.53 -5.41 1.96
CA VAL A 49 1.01 -6.23 0.84
C VAL A 49 2.30 -6.97 1.20
N LYS A 50 3.29 -6.30 1.80
CA LYS A 50 4.55 -6.90 2.26
C LYS A 50 4.28 -8.11 3.15
N TYR A 51 3.45 -7.93 4.17
CA TYR A 51 3.13 -8.98 5.14
C TYR A 51 2.45 -10.17 4.48
N ARG A 52 1.43 -9.92 3.64
CA ARG A 52 0.75 -10.99 2.90
C ARG A 52 1.69 -11.78 1.98
N VAL A 53 2.67 -11.12 1.37
CA VAL A 53 3.70 -11.81 0.58
C VAL A 53 4.60 -12.68 1.47
N LEU A 54 5.09 -12.13 2.58
CA LEU A 54 5.98 -12.84 3.50
C LEU A 54 5.30 -14.07 4.12
N GLU A 55 4.08 -13.91 4.62
CA GLU A 55 3.28 -14.96 5.26
C GLU A 55 2.66 -15.96 4.27
N SER A 56 2.67 -15.68 2.95
CA SER A 56 2.10 -16.61 1.97
C SER A 56 2.84 -17.95 1.98
N SER A 57 2.21 -19.00 2.49
CA SER A 57 2.72 -20.37 2.40
C SER A 57 2.69 -20.92 0.97
N HIS A 58 1.97 -20.27 0.07
CA HIS A 58 1.79 -20.69 -1.32
C HIS A 58 2.62 -19.86 -2.29
N THR A 59 3.20 -20.53 -3.28
CA THR A 59 3.82 -19.90 -4.44
C THR A 59 2.75 -19.58 -5.48
N PRO A 60 2.71 -18.36 -6.05
CA PRO A 60 1.76 -18.03 -7.11
C PRO A 60 1.88 -18.95 -8.33
N ASN A 61 0.76 -19.25 -8.99
CA ASN A 61 0.73 -20.12 -10.16
C ASN A 61 1.64 -19.59 -11.28
N GLY A 62 2.45 -20.47 -11.87
CA GLY A 62 3.40 -20.10 -12.93
C GLY A 62 4.70 -19.46 -12.42
N ILE A 63 4.90 -19.39 -11.11
CA ILE A 63 6.16 -18.97 -10.47
C ILE A 63 6.83 -20.20 -9.84
N THR A 64 8.16 -20.28 -9.95
CA THR A 64 8.91 -21.33 -9.26
C THR A 64 9.14 -20.97 -7.80
N ASP A 65 9.18 -21.95 -6.90
CA ASP A 65 9.49 -21.71 -5.47
C ASP A 65 10.82 -20.98 -5.27
N LYS A 66 11.82 -21.27 -6.12
CA LYS A 66 13.12 -20.59 -6.10
C LYS A 66 12.98 -19.11 -6.39
N GLU A 67 12.23 -18.76 -7.43
CA GLU A 67 11.95 -17.37 -7.80
C GLU A 67 11.17 -16.67 -6.67
N TRP A 68 10.14 -17.31 -6.14
CA TRP A 68 9.30 -16.73 -5.09
C TRP A 68 10.08 -16.46 -3.80
N ARG A 69 10.92 -17.40 -3.36
CA ARG A 69 11.82 -17.21 -2.21
C ARG A 69 12.80 -16.07 -2.44
N ALA A 70 13.35 -15.93 -3.65
CA ALA A 70 14.24 -14.82 -3.99
C ALA A 70 13.51 -13.47 -3.88
N LYS A 71 12.27 -13.37 -4.38
CA LYS A 71 11.44 -12.17 -4.25
C LYS A 71 11.10 -11.84 -2.80
N LYS A 72 10.73 -12.84 -1.99
CA LYS A 72 10.54 -12.66 -0.53
C LYS A 72 11.80 -12.14 0.15
N GLY A 73 12.98 -12.65 -0.21
CA GLY A 73 14.25 -12.15 0.33
C GLY A 73 14.52 -10.68 0.02
N GLN A 74 14.10 -10.20 -1.16
CA GLN A 74 14.30 -8.79 -1.55
C GLN A 74 13.42 -7.82 -0.77
N ILE A 75 12.19 -8.21 -0.41
CA ILE A 75 11.27 -7.35 0.36
C ILE A 75 11.55 -7.33 1.87
N SER A 76 12.46 -8.18 2.35
CA SER A 76 12.89 -8.16 3.75
C SER A 76 13.93 -7.07 4.05
N ASN A 77 14.52 -6.44 3.04
CA ASN A 77 15.48 -5.35 3.21
C ASN A 77 14.76 -4.02 3.54
N GLU A 78 14.97 -3.48 4.75
CA GLU A 78 14.24 -2.31 5.27
C GLU A 78 14.46 -1.00 4.49
N ASP A 79 15.58 -0.84 3.80
CA ASP A 79 15.86 0.39 3.04
C ASP A 79 15.13 0.41 1.69
N THR A 80 14.81 -0.76 1.14
CA THR A 80 14.31 -0.89 -0.24
C THR A 80 12.95 -1.55 -0.36
N TRP A 81 12.42 -2.14 0.73
CA TRP A 81 11.21 -2.96 0.68
C TRP A 81 10.02 -2.23 0.03
N GLY A 82 9.82 -0.94 0.32
CA GLY A 82 8.67 -0.20 -0.21
C GLY A 82 8.67 -0.13 -1.74
N ASN A 83 9.83 0.09 -2.35
CA ASN A 83 9.97 0.06 -3.80
C ASN A 83 9.83 -1.37 -4.34
N LYS A 84 10.44 -2.36 -3.67
CA LYS A 84 10.38 -3.76 -4.09
C LYS A 84 8.96 -4.34 -4.05
N VAL A 85 8.15 -3.97 -3.06
CA VAL A 85 6.74 -4.35 -2.98
C VAL A 85 5.95 -3.75 -4.14
N PHE A 86 6.21 -2.49 -4.49
CA PHE A 86 5.55 -1.87 -5.64
C PHE A 86 5.97 -2.53 -6.96
N ASP A 87 7.26 -2.82 -7.13
CA ASP A 87 7.78 -3.49 -8.33
C ASP A 87 7.15 -4.87 -8.50
N LEU A 88 6.97 -5.62 -7.40
CA LEU A 88 6.23 -6.90 -7.40
C LEU A 88 4.78 -6.73 -7.87
N ILE A 89 4.10 -5.68 -7.42
CA ILE A 89 2.73 -5.41 -7.87
C ILE A 89 2.71 -5.12 -9.38
N ASN A 90 3.70 -4.37 -9.88
CA ASN A 90 3.74 -3.91 -11.27
C ASN A 90 4.29 -4.95 -12.27
N GLU A 91 4.99 -5.99 -11.81
CA GLU A 91 5.57 -7.01 -12.67
C GLU A 91 4.47 -7.79 -13.40
N GLY A 92 4.50 -7.76 -14.74
CA GLY A 92 3.50 -8.40 -15.60
C GLY A 92 2.93 -7.45 -16.66
N GLU A 93 2.42 -8.03 -17.75
CA GLU A 93 1.97 -7.29 -18.94
C GLU A 93 0.49 -6.88 -18.85
N THR A 94 -0.39 -7.86 -18.68
CA THR A 94 -1.86 -7.66 -18.66
C THR A 94 -2.43 -7.63 -17.23
N HIS A 95 -1.77 -8.33 -16.32
CA HIS A 95 -2.10 -8.44 -14.90
C HIS A 95 -0.79 -8.50 -14.12
N SER A 96 -0.83 -8.24 -12.82
CA SER A 96 0.30 -8.58 -11.97
C SER A 96 0.59 -10.09 -12.08
N ARG A 97 1.87 -10.42 -12.20
CA ARG A 97 2.37 -11.78 -12.26
C ARG A 97 2.20 -12.51 -10.92
N TYR A 98 2.13 -11.77 -9.82
CA TYR A 98 2.05 -12.32 -8.46
C TYR A 98 0.70 -12.09 -7.78
N PHE A 99 -0.06 -11.07 -8.22
CA PHE A 99 -1.34 -10.71 -7.61
C PHE A 99 -2.48 -10.74 -8.61
N LYS A 100 -3.71 -10.99 -8.13
CA LYS A 100 -4.93 -10.93 -8.97
C LYS A 100 -5.37 -9.48 -9.19
N ILE A 101 -4.51 -8.66 -9.80
CA ILE A 101 -4.73 -7.22 -10.05
C ILE A 101 -4.48 -6.94 -11.53
N SER A 102 -5.41 -6.25 -12.19
CA SER A 102 -5.28 -5.86 -13.60
C SER A 102 -4.28 -4.73 -13.81
N LYS A 103 -3.70 -4.62 -15.02
CA LYS A 103 -2.79 -3.52 -15.35
C LYS A 103 -3.43 -2.14 -15.22
N SER A 104 -4.72 -2.00 -15.54
CA SER A 104 -5.46 -0.75 -15.35
C SER A 104 -5.52 -0.29 -13.89
N ARG A 105 -5.66 -1.23 -12.94
CA ARG A 105 -5.61 -0.92 -11.51
C ARG A 105 -4.21 -0.60 -11.05
N ILE A 106 -3.19 -1.27 -11.59
CA ILE A 106 -1.78 -0.96 -11.30
C ILE A 106 -1.42 0.45 -11.78
N ALA A 107 -1.90 0.88 -12.94
CA ALA A 107 -1.69 2.26 -13.42
C ALA A 107 -2.27 3.31 -12.44
N GLN A 108 -3.40 3.02 -11.78
CA GLN A 108 -3.91 3.89 -10.71
C GLN A 108 -2.98 3.90 -9.50
N MET A 109 -2.31 2.81 -9.18
CA MET A 109 -1.30 2.76 -8.10
C MET A 109 -0.09 3.64 -8.38
N GLU A 110 0.31 3.80 -9.65
CA GLU A 110 1.38 4.71 -10.04
C GLU A 110 1.02 6.17 -9.73
N TYR A 111 -0.25 6.56 -9.95
CA TYR A 111 -0.75 7.87 -9.53
C TYR A 111 -0.62 8.07 -8.01
N TRP A 112 -1.04 7.10 -7.21
CA TRP A 112 -0.94 7.20 -5.75
C TRP A 112 0.52 7.25 -5.27
N ARG A 113 1.42 6.52 -5.94
CA ARG A 113 2.88 6.57 -5.69
C ARG A 113 3.46 7.94 -6.03
N ALA A 114 3.03 8.55 -7.13
CA ALA A 114 3.47 9.89 -7.53
C ALA A 114 3.10 10.95 -6.47
N LEU A 115 1.84 10.95 -6.02
CA LEU A 115 1.40 11.85 -4.93
C LEU A 115 2.16 11.61 -3.62
N ARG A 116 2.49 10.35 -3.29
CA ARG A 116 3.32 10.03 -2.12
C ARG A 116 4.71 10.67 -2.24
N ASN A 117 5.33 10.57 -3.42
CA ASN A 117 6.63 11.18 -3.68
C ASN A 117 6.57 12.71 -3.57
N ASP A 118 5.47 13.33 -4.00
CA ASP A 118 5.28 14.77 -3.87
C ASP A 118 5.12 15.20 -2.40
N CYS A 119 4.45 14.39 -1.58
CA CYS A 119 4.37 14.60 -0.12
C CYS A 119 5.76 14.54 0.53
N VAL A 120 6.59 13.55 0.16
CA VAL A 120 7.92 13.33 0.75
C VAL A 120 8.93 14.39 0.33
N HIS A 121 8.90 14.80 -0.94
CA HIS A 121 9.84 15.78 -1.48
C HIS A 121 9.34 17.22 -1.41
N SER A 122 8.23 17.46 -0.68
CA SER A 122 7.62 18.79 -0.52
C SER A 122 7.44 19.55 -1.83
N LYS A 123 7.03 18.86 -2.89
CA LYS A 123 6.77 19.50 -4.18
C LYS A 123 5.53 20.40 -4.09
N ASP A 124 5.40 21.32 -5.05
CA ASP A 124 4.37 22.38 -5.07
C ASP A 124 2.92 21.89 -5.18
N ASN A 125 2.69 20.58 -5.34
CA ASN A 125 1.35 20.01 -5.39
C ASN A 125 0.62 20.21 -4.05
N LEU A 126 -0.61 20.74 -4.16
CA LEU A 126 -1.51 20.90 -3.03
C LEU A 126 -2.06 19.53 -2.62
N ILE A 127 -1.75 19.11 -1.40
CA ILE A 127 -2.29 17.90 -0.79
C ILE A 127 -3.33 18.30 0.26
N ALA A 128 -4.54 17.80 0.09
CA ALA A 128 -5.70 18.11 0.93
C ALA A 128 -6.39 16.83 1.41
N GLY A 129 -7.31 16.95 2.37
CA GLY A 129 -8.08 15.81 2.91
C GLY A 129 -8.70 14.92 1.85
N ALA A 130 -9.24 15.50 0.77
CA ALA A 130 -9.82 14.76 -0.35
C ALA A 130 -8.84 13.76 -1.02
N HIS A 131 -7.53 14.07 -1.08
CA HIS A 131 -6.53 13.14 -1.62
C HIS A 131 -6.31 11.95 -0.70
N VAL A 132 -6.31 12.19 0.62
CA VAL A 132 -6.18 11.15 1.64
C VAL A 132 -7.40 10.23 1.62
N GLU A 133 -8.60 10.81 1.62
CA GLU A 133 -9.86 10.06 1.56
C GLU A 133 -9.98 9.24 0.27
N SER A 134 -9.56 9.80 -0.87
CA SER A 134 -9.54 9.07 -2.13
C SER A 134 -8.56 7.91 -2.11
N LEU A 135 -7.38 8.08 -1.50
CA LEU A 135 -6.43 6.98 -1.29
C LEU A 135 -7.04 5.90 -0.39
N TRP A 136 -7.70 6.26 0.70
CA TRP A 136 -8.38 5.30 1.58
C TRP A 136 -9.46 4.51 0.86
N LEU A 137 -10.30 5.16 0.05
CA LEU A 137 -11.32 4.49 -0.75
C LEU A 137 -10.68 3.53 -1.76
N PHE A 138 -9.59 3.94 -2.41
CA PHE A 138 -8.84 3.08 -3.30
C PHE A 138 -8.31 1.84 -2.55
N VAL A 139 -7.64 2.01 -1.41
CA VAL A 139 -7.11 0.93 -0.58
C VAL A 139 -8.21 -0.06 -0.18
N GLN A 140 -9.36 0.45 0.26
CA GLN A 140 -10.53 -0.38 0.60
C GLN A 140 -11.08 -1.16 -0.59
N SER A 141 -10.99 -0.62 -1.81
CA SER A 141 -11.47 -1.28 -3.03
C SER A 141 -10.54 -2.36 -3.60
N ILE A 142 -9.29 -2.41 -3.12
CA ILE A 142 -8.27 -3.35 -3.59
C ILE A 142 -7.87 -4.38 -2.55
N LEU A 143 -7.94 -4.05 -1.26
CA LEU A 143 -7.65 -5.00 -0.19
C LEU A 143 -8.89 -5.86 0.00
N PRO A 144 -8.83 -7.17 -0.33
CA PRO A 144 -9.93 -8.06 0.01
C PRO A 144 -10.15 -8.05 1.53
N LYS A 145 -11.43 -8.13 1.91
CA LYS A 145 -11.86 -8.45 3.27
C LYS A 145 -11.36 -9.84 3.65
#